data_AF-A0AAJ2H497-F1
#
_entry.id   AF-A0AAJ2H497-F1
#
_cell.length_a   1.000
_cell.length_b   1.000
_cell.length_c   1.000
_cell.angle_alpha   90.00
_cell.angle_beta   90.00
_cell.angle_gamma   90.00
#
_symmetry.space_group_name_H-M   'P 1'
#
loop_
_entity.id
_entity.type
_entity.pdbx_description
1 polymer ?
#
loop_
_entity_poly.entity_id
_entity_poly.type
_entity_poly.pdbx_seq_one_letter_code
_entity_poly.pdbx_strand_id
1 'polypeptide(L)'
;ARAFLTAKLPELLDLRGRTAHGAVQVRVNAEGTPWHDRDLEAVIALPAEVELRAPKIDGAGDVERLRAAIGDRRIHALLETARGVEAAFEIAEAGVATIGLG
;
A
#
# COMPACT_ATOMS: atom_id res chain seq x y z
N ALA A 1 -0.53 15.68 1.39
CA ALA A 1 -0.08 14.36 1.88
C ALA A 1 1.23 14.46 2.68
N ARG A 2 2.37 14.80 2.06
CA ARG A 2 3.70 14.76 2.69
C ARG A 2 3.84 15.44 4.06
N ALA A 3 3.44 16.72 4.18
CA ALA A 3 3.59 17.46 5.45
C ALA A 3 2.81 16.82 6.61
N PHE A 4 1.62 16.27 6.33
CA PHE A 4 0.82 15.56 7.32
C PHE A 4 1.49 14.25 7.75
N LEU A 5 1.99 13.46 6.79
CA LEU A 5 2.66 12.19 7.07
C LEU A 5 3.93 12.40 7.89
N THR A 6 4.77 13.37 7.52
CA THR A 6 6.00 13.69 8.28
C THR A 6 5.68 14.10 9.72
N ALA A 7 4.61 14.86 9.94
CA ALA A 7 4.24 15.32 11.29
C ALA A 7 3.70 14.18 12.17
N LYS A 8 2.98 13.21 11.60
CA LYS A 8 2.32 12.12 12.35
C LYS A 8 3.11 10.84 12.46
N LEU A 9 4.08 10.61 11.57
CA LEU A 9 4.81 9.35 11.53
C LEU A 9 5.58 9.04 12.83
N PRO A 10 6.27 9.98 13.51
CA PRO A 10 6.96 9.65 14.76
C PRO A 10 6.01 9.13 15.84
N GLU A 11 4.82 9.72 15.95
CA GLU A 11 3.76 9.31 16.89
C GLU A 11 3.26 7.88 16.56
N LEU A 12 3.07 7.57 15.28
CA LEU A 12 2.62 6.24 14.83
C LEU A 12 3.69 5.16 15.04
N LEU A 13 4.97 5.48 14.79
CA LEU A 13 6.07 4.57 15.02
C LEU A 13 6.32 4.32 16.51
N ASP A 14 6.17 5.35 17.34
CA ASP A 14 6.22 5.21 18.80
C ASP A 14 5.05 4.38 19.35
N LEU A 15 3.83 4.56 18.81
CA LEU A 15 2.70 3.72 19.15
C LEU A 15 2.97 2.24 18.81
N ARG A 16 3.58 1.94 17.65
CA ARG A 16 4.02 0.58 17.29
C ARG A 16 5.02 0.01 18.31
N GLY A 17 6.00 0.81 18.72
CA GLY A 17 6.98 0.41 19.74
C GLY A 17 6.34 0.00 21.08
N ARG A 18 5.14 0.54 21.37
CA ARG A 18 4.38 0.28 22.60
C ARG A 18 3.39 -0.88 22.52
N THR A 19 2.94 -1.29 21.33
CA THR A 19 1.84 -2.27 21.16
C THR A 19 2.24 -3.60 20.52
N ALA A 20 3.51 -3.77 20.15
CA ALA A 20 4.13 -5.02 19.65
C ALA A 20 3.49 -5.71 18.42
N HIS A 21 2.45 -5.15 17.78
CA HIS A 21 1.82 -5.82 16.64
C HIS A 21 1.44 -4.88 15.48
N GLY A 22 1.95 -5.20 14.29
CA GLY A 22 1.56 -4.62 13.00
C GLY A 22 2.59 -3.64 12.40
N ALA A 23 2.78 -3.72 11.09
CA ALA A 23 3.45 -2.67 10.34
C ALA A 23 2.51 -1.49 10.13
N VAL A 24 3.05 -0.26 10.11
CA VAL A 24 2.28 0.93 9.77
C VAL A 24 2.03 0.90 8.27
N GLN A 25 0.77 0.93 7.84
CA GLN A 25 0.40 0.92 6.43
C GLN A 25 -0.21 2.27 6.02
N VAL A 26 0.12 2.75 4.82
CA VAL A 26 -0.53 3.92 4.22
C VAL A 26 -1.37 3.46 3.02
N ARG A 27 -2.69 3.70 3.08
CA ARG A 27 -3.56 3.49 1.93
C ARG A 27 -3.46 4.70 0.99
N VAL A 28 -3.02 4.47 -0.24
CA VAL A 28 -2.96 5.51 -1.29
C VAL A 28 -4.31 5.66 -1.98
N ASN A 29 -4.48 6.71 -2.77
CA ASN A 29 -5.61 6.80 -3.70
C ASN A 29 -5.44 5.81 -4.87
N ALA A 30 -6.56 5.41 -5.49
CA ALA A 30 -6.56 4.44 -6.59
C ALA A 30 -5.84 4.96 -7.83
N GLU A 31 -5.29 4.04 -8.63
CA GLU A 31 -4.69 4.34 -9.92
C GLU A 31 -5.70 5.05 -10.83
N GLY A 32 -5.22 5.97 -11.67
CA GLY A 32 -6.07 6.82 -12.52
C GLY A 32 -6.71 8.02 -11.81
N THR A 33 -6.57 8.15 -10.49
CA THR A 33 -6.96 9.38 -9.77
C THR A 33 -5.85 10.44 -9.81
N PRO A 34 -6.18 11.74 -9.75
CA PRO A 34 -5.18 12.82 -9.78
C PRO A 34 -4.19 12.84 -8.61
N TRP A 35 -4.42 12.04 -7.57
CA TRP A 35 -3.63 12.00 -6.34
C TRP A 35 -2.66 10.81 -6.27
N HIS A 36 -2.86 9.79 -7.11
CA HIS A 36 -2.14 8.52 -7.02
C HIS A 36 -0.62 8.69 -7.02
N ASP A 37 -0.08 9.34 -8.04
CA ASP A 37 1.37 9.51 -8.21
C ASP A 37 1.99 10.27 -7.03
N ARG A 38 1.32 11.33 -6.58
CA ARG A 38 1.77 12.12 -5.41
C ARG A 38 1.70 11.34 -4.10
N ASP A 39 0.75 10.43 -3.97
CA ASP A 39 0.67 9.56 -2.80
C ASP A 39 1.80 8.52 -2.81
N LEU A 40 2.09 7.92 -3.97
CA LEU A 40 3.22 7.01 -4.13
C LEU A 40 4.54 7.71 -3.81
N GLU A 41 4.78 8.90 -4.36
CA GLU A 41 5.95 9.74 -4.03
C GLU A 41 6.05 9.99 -2.52
N ALA A 42 4.91 10.31 -1.88
CA ALA A 42 4.87 10.55 -0.45
C ALA A 42 5.21 9.29 0.36
N VAL A 43 4.72 8.11 -0.05
CA VAL A 43 5.01 6.82 0.58
C VAL A 43 6.46 6.39 0.38
N ILE A 44 7.01 6.59 -0.82
CA ILE A 44 8.43 6.28 -1.12
C ILE A 44 9.36 7.07 -0.20
N ALA A 45 9.01 8.33 0.10
CA ALA A 45 9.78 9.19 1.00
C ALA A 45 9.65 8.84 2.50
N LEU A 46 8.80 7.88 2.88
CA LEU A 46 8.67 7.41 4.27
C LEU A 46 9.75 6.35 4.59
N PRO A 47 10.09 6.16 5.89
CA PRO A 47 10.92 5.04 6.35
C PRO A 47 10.48 3.70 5.77
N ALA A 48 11.44 2.80 5.55
CA ALA A 48 11.23 1.53 4.86
C ALA A 48 10.23 0.61 5.58
N GLU A 49 10.02 0.82 6.87
CA GLU A 49 9.10 0.05 7.71
C GLU A 49 7.62 0.43 7.51
N VAL A 50 7.33 1.51 6.77
CA VAL A 50 5.96 1.87 6.40
C VAL A 50 5.57 1.10 5.13
N GLU A 51 4.50 0.32 5.17
CA GLU A 51 4.10 -0.54 4.05
C GLU A 51 2.97 0.11 3.22
N LEU A 52 2.85 -0.25 1.93
CA LEU A 52 1.85 0.31 1.03
C LEU A 52 0.55 -0.50 1.13
N ARG A 53 -0.60 0.16 1.32
CA ARG A 53 -1.91 -0.46 1.13
C ARG A 53 -2.54 0.04 -0.17
N ALA A 54 -2.72 -0.83 -1.14
CA ALA A 54 -3.16 -0.46 -2.48
C ALA A 54 -4.66 -0.77 -2.67
N PRO A 55 -5.51 0.25 -2.93
CA PRO A 55 -6.92 0.05 -3.26
C PRO A 55 -7.12 -0.49 -4.69
N LYS A 56 -8.31 -1.02 -4.96
CA LYS A 56 -8.78 -1.38 -6.32
C LYS A 56 -7.78 -2.21 -7.14
N ILE A 57 -7.16 -3.22 -6.53
CA ILE A 57 -6.31 -4.15 -7.27
C ILE A 57 -7.21 -5.15 -8.01
N ASP A 58 -7.12 -5.13 -9.33
CA ASP A 58 -7.97 -5.89 -10.24
C ASP A 58 -7.20 -6.99 -10.97
N GLY A 59 -5.85 -7.00 -10.90
CA GLY A 59 -5.04 -8.10 -11.43
C GLY A 59 -3.55 -7.97 -11.14
N ALA A 60 -2.78 -8.97 -11.60
CA ALA A 60 -1.32 -9.02 -11.42
C ALA A 60 -0.59 -7.79 -12.01
N GLY A 61 -1.05 -7.28 -13.14
CA GLY A 61 -0.46 -6.11 -13.80
C GLY A 61 -0.50 -4.84 -12.94
N ASP A 62 -1.49 -4.69 -12.06
CA ASP A 62 -1.56 -3.55 -11.13
C ASP A 62 -0.46 -3.65 -10.07
N VAL A 63 -0.22 -4.88 -9.57
CA VAL A 63 0.85 -5.16 -8.61
C VAL A 63 2.22 -4.90 -9.22
N GLU A 64 2.44 -5.29 -10.48
CA GLU A 64 3.68 -5.06 -11.20
C GLU A 64 3.98 -3.57 -11.38
N ARG A 65 2.97 -2.76 -11.77
CA ARG A 65 3.12 -1.30 -11.90
C ARG A 65 3.46 -0.66 -10.57
N LEU A 66 2.80 -1.07 -9.48
CA LEU A 66 3.12 -0.59 -8.14
C LEU A 66 4.53 -0.97 -7.70
N ARG A 67 4.95 -2.22 -7.93
CA ARG A 67 6.33 -2.68 -7.63
C ARG A 67 7.36 -1.87 -8.38
N ALA A 68 7.13 -1.60 -9.67
CA ALA A 68 8.01 -0.78 -10.48
C ALA A 68 8.14 0.66 -9.91
N ALA A 69 7.08 1.20 -9.32
CA ALA A 69 7.09 2.53 -8.73
C ALA A 69 7.74 2.58 -7.33
N ILE A 70 7.50 1.60 -6.46
CA ILE A 70 7.86 1.68 -5.03
C ILE A 70 9.06 0.82 -4.60
N GLY A 71 9.58 -0.03 -5.50
CA GLY A 71 10.68 -0.96 -5.22
C GLY A 71 10.27 -2.10 -4.27
N ASP A 72 11.13 -2.42 -3.30
CA ASP A 72 10.98 -3.58 -2.40
C ASP A 72 9.96 -3.38 -1.27
N ARG A 73 9.30 -2.21 -1.20
CA ARG A 73 8.30 -1.93 -0.18
C ARG A 73 7.13 -2.91 -0.32
N ARG A 74 6.70 -3.51 0.80
CA ARG A 74 5.60 -4.48 0.79
C ARG A 74 4.27 -3.84 0.39
N ILE A 75 3.53 -4.59 -0.42
CA ILE A 75 2.21 -4.20 -0.94
C ILE A 75 1.13 -5.03 -0.25
N HIS A 76 0.14 -4.36 0.33
CA HIS A 76 -1.07 -4.95 0.90
C HIS A 76 -2.23 -4.63 -0.04
N ALA A 77 -2.66 -5.60 -0.83
CA ALA A 77 -3.72 -5.40 -1.82
C ALA A 77 -5.11 -5.39 -1.16
N LEU A 78 -5.98 -4.51 -1.66
CA LEU A 78 -7.40 -4.53 -1.37
C LEU A 78 -8.17 -5.04 -2.59
N LEU A 79 -8.95 -6.10 -2.37
CA LEU A 79 -9.92 -6.60 -3.34
C LEU A 79 -11.28 -6.01 -2.96
N GLU A 80 -11.74 -5.08 -3.79
CA GLU A 80 -12.96 -4.30 -3.55
C GLU A 80 -13.71 -4.03 -4.87
N THR A 81 -13.55 -4.98 -5.79
CA THR A 81 -14.26 -5.10 -7.06
C THR A 81 -14.51 -6.59 -7.32
N ALA A 82 -15.50 -6.93 -8.16
CA ALA A 82 -15.73 -8.31 -8.56
C ALA A 82 -14.52 -8.91 -9.33
N ARG A 83 -13.88 -8.09 -10.16
CA ARG A 83 -12.69 -8.48 -10.94
C ARG A 83 -11.52 -8.83 -10.02
N GLY A 84 -11.22 -7.99 -9.02
CA GLY A 84 -10.17 -8.26 -8.05
C GLY A 84 -10.42 -9.54 -7.25
N VAL A 85 -11.68 -9.83 -6.88
CA VAL A 85 -12.04 -11.09 -6.20
C VAL A 85 -11.82 -12.29 -7.12
N GLU A 86 -12.21 -12.20 -8.39
CA GLU A 86 -11.98 -13.26 -9.39
C GLU A 86 -10.47 -13.51 -9.63
N ALA A 87 -9.67 -12.43 -9.65
CA ALA A 87 -8.23 -12.45 -9.87
C ALA A 87 -7.39 -12.70 -8.59
N ALA A 88 -7.99 -13.07 -7.46
CA ALA A 88 -7.29 -13.14 -6.17
C ALA A 88 -6.04 -14.04 -6.20
N PHE A 89 -6.07 -15.14 -6.94
CA PHE A 89 -4.94 -16.07 -7.08
C PHE A 89 -3.75 -15.44 -7.81
N GLU A 90 -3.97 -14.85 -8.99
CA GLU A 90 -2.89 -14.20 -9.75
C GLU A 90 -2.31 -12.97 -9.01
N ILE A 91 -3.16 -12.23 -8.27
CA ILE A 91 -2.72 -11.11 -7.43
C ILE A 91 -1.81 -11.61 -6.30
N ALA A 92 -2.13 -12.77 -5.70
CA ALA A 92 -1.29 -13.40 -4.69
C ALA A 92 0.06 -13.86 -5.28
N GLU A 93 0.05 -14.47 -6.46
CA GLU A 93 1.28 -14.92 -7.15
C GLU A 93 2.18 -13.76 -7.59
N ALA A 94 1.63 -12.57 -7.86
CA ALA A 94 2.39 -11.34 -8.09
C ALA A 94 3.15 -10.83 -6.84
N GLY A 95 3.00 -11.50 -5.70
CA GLY A 95 3.85 -11.35 -4.52
C GLY A 95 3.38 -10.26 -3.55
N VAL A 96 2.09 -9.98 -3.45
CA VAL A 96 1.58 -9.08 -2.40
C VAL A 96 1.80 -9.69 -1.01
N ALA A 97 2.04 -8.85 0.00
CA ALA A 97 2.29 -9.31 1.37
C ALA A 97 1.02 -9.81 2.06
N THR A 98 -0.13 -9.17 1.78
CA THR A 98 -1.44 -9.60 2.24
C THR A 98 -2.54 -9.20 1.26
N ILE A 99 -3.66 -9.90 1.30
CA ILE A 99 -4.92 -9.50 0.67
C ILE A 99 -5.92 -9.09 1.76
N GLY A 100 -6.56 -7.94 1.59
CA GLY A 100 -7.71 -7.50 2.38
C GLY A 100 -8.96 -7.40 1.51
N LEU A 101 -10.12 -7.78 2.06
CA LEU A 101 -11.42 -7.62 1.41
C LEU A 101 -12.04 -6.28 1.82
N GLY A 102 -12.66 -5.56 0.86
CA GLY A 102 -13.22 -4.21 1.07
C GLY A 102 -14.50 -3.96 0.28
#